data_AF-A0A9R1IN31-F1
#
_entry.id   AF-A0A9R1IN31-F1
#
_cell.length_a   1.000
_cell.length_b   1.000
_cell.length_c   1.000
_cell.angle_alpha   90.00
_cell.angle_beta   90.00
_cell.angle_gamma   90.00
#
_symmetry.space_group_name_H-M   'P 1'
#
loop_
_entity.id
_entity.type
_entity.pdbx_description
1 polymer ?
#
loop_
_entity_poly.entity_id
_entity_poly.type
_entity_poly.pdbx_seq_one_letter_code
_entity_poly.pdbx_strand_id
1 'polypeptide(L)'
;MFFNVRMIGCPCKRNQKSIVISSAVLDISPIQLVSSGFVLHNNGSRGGLISIICIIQIGLALKTLFEEGIVKREDLFITSKLWNDCHAPEDVPEALNKSLNDLQLDYLDLYLIHCPFSVKRGKDHSPENFVTPNIPVTWGAMEKLHHAGKARAIGVSNFSSKKLGDLLSVARVPPAVNQVECHPGWQQTKLHNFCQSTGVHLSAYSPLGSPGTTWMNGNVLKEPMIISIAEKLGKTTGQVALLWNIQMGHSVLPKSTNQERIKKNLDVYDWTIQDDVLAKFSEIQQARLLRGDFMINPQSVYKTHEEFWDGEI
;
A
#
# COMPACT_ATOMS: atom_id res chain seq x y z
N MET A 1 7.25 -20.45 17.67
CA MET A 1 8.55 -20.02 17.08
C MET A 1 8.29 -18.69 16.39
N PHE A 2 8.77 -17.57 16.94
CA PHE A 2 8.37 -16.24 16.46
C PHE A 2 9.18 -15.84 15.21
N PHE A 3 8.53 -15.82 14.05
CA PHE A 3 9.13 -15.27 12.83
C PHE A 3 9.04 -13.74 12.86
N ASN A 4 10.13 -13.09 13.26
CA ASN A 4 10.31 -11.66 13.13
C ASN A 4 10.41 -11.28 11.64
N VAL A 5 9.29 -10.82 11.05
CA VAL A 5 9.28 -10.22 9.71
C VAL A 5 9.97 -8.85 9.79
N ARG A 6 11.29 -8.84 9.64
CA ARG A 6 12.10 -7.61 9.59
C ARG A 6 11.92 -6.90 8.25
N MET A 7 10.83 -6.15 8.12
CA MET A 7 10.77 -5.03 7.17
C MET A 7 11.80 -3.98 7.60
N ILE A 8 12.50 -3.39 6.64
CA ILE A 8 13.67 -2.53 6.92
C ILE A 8 13.23 -1.19 7.52
N GLY A 9 13.34 -1.09 8.84
CA GLY A 9 13.13 0.15 9.62
C GLY A 9 13.93 0.22 10.92
N CYS A 10 14.89 -0.70 11.14
CA CYS A 10 15.68 -0.76 12.37
C CYS A 10 17.10 -0.20 12.14
N PRO A 11 17.55 0.85 12.87
CA PRO A 11 18.83 1.54 12.60
C PRO A 11 20.12 0.70 12.76
N CYS A 12 20.04 -0.53 13.29
CA CYS A 12 21.20 -1.23 13.84
C CYS A 12 21.98 -2.16 12.88
N LYS A 13 21.62 -2.31 11.59
CA LYS A 13 22.45 -3.06 10.61
C LYS A 13 22.41 -2.45 9.20
N ARG A 14 23.50 -1.75 8.83
CA ARG A 14 23.64 -0.97 7.57
C ARG A 14 23.76 -1.78 6.25
N ASN A 15 23.80 -3.12 6.27
CA ASN A 15 24.27 -3.93 5.12
C ASN A 15 23.27 -5.00 4.59
N GLN A 16 21.96 -4.79 4.66
CA GLN A 16 21.00 -5.59 3.87
C GLN A 16 20.10 -4.69 3.02
N LYS A 17 20.35 -4.70 1.70
CA LYS A 17 19.47 -4.10 0.70
C LYS A 17 18.44 -5.15 0.27
N SER A 18 17.21 -5.06 0.78
CA SER A 18 16.08 -5.85 0.27
C SER A 18 15.19 -4.94 -0.57
N ILE A 19 14.84 -5.35 -1.80
CA ILE A 19 14.09 -4.51 -2.73
C ILE A 19 12.59 -4.76 -2.51
N VAL A 20 11.85 -3.72 -2.08
CA VAL A 20 10.41 -3.81 -1.79
C VAL A 20 9.59 -3.45 -3.04
N ILE A 21 8.55 -4.21 -3.42
CA ILE A 21 7.86 -4.13 -4.73
C ILE A 21 6.32 -4.39 -4.67
N SER A 22 5.57 -3.97 -5.70
CA SER A 22 4.22 -4.48 -6.05
C SER A 22 4.01 -4.46 -7.59
N SER A 23 3.06 -3.72 -8.19
CA SER A 23 2.88 -3.76 -9.66
C SER A 23 2.35 -2.46 -10.34
N ALA A 24 3.22 -1.66 -11.01
CA ALA A 24 2.82 -0.50 -11.84
C ALA A 24 3.94 0.07 -12.77
N VAL A 25 3.90 -0.25 -14.07
CA VAL A 25 4.76 0.25 -15.17
C VAL A 25 3.91 0.38 -16.43
N LEU A 26 4.17 1.38 -17.27
CA LEU A 26 4.03 1.34 -18.73
C LEU A 26 5.18 2.19 -19.34
N ASP A 27 5.73 1.75 -20.47
CA ASP A 27 6.65 2.47 -21.38
C ASP A 27 8.10 2.81 -20.94
N ILE A 28 8.78 1.92 -20.21
CA ILE A 28 10.27 1.92 -20.08
C ILE A 28 10.79 0.50 -20.32
N SER A 29 11.96 0.34 -20.94
CA SER A 29 12.55 -0.99 -21.17
C SER A 29 12.86 -1.70 -19.83
N PRO A 30 12.55 -3.01 -19.69
CA PRO A 30 12.67 -3.73 -18.40
C PRO A 30 14.07 -3.61 -17.76
N ILE A 31 15.11 -3.68 -18.58
CA ILE A 31 16.53 -3.60 -18.23
C ILE A 31 16.86 -2.35 -17.37
N GLN A 32 16.19 -1.22 -17.60
CA GLN A 32 16.48 0.03 -16.88
C GLN A 32 15.71 0.20 -15.56
N LEU A 33 14.72 -0.64 -15.27
CA LEU A 33 13.99 -0.56 -14.00
C LEU A 33 14.77 -1.23 -12.85
N VAL A 34 15.48 -2.33 -13.09
CA VAL A 34 16.18 -3.04 -12.01
C VAL A 34 17.58 -2.49 -11.72
N SER A 35 18.26 -1.88 -12.70
CA SER A 35 19.53 -1.17 -12.45
C SER A 35 19.40 0.01 -11.48
N SER A 36 18.17 0.45 -11.19
CA SER A 36 17.86 1.55 -10.27
C SER A 36 17.20 1.09 -8.95
N GLY A 37 16.95 -0.21 -8.74
CA GLY A 37 16.44 -0.75 -7.46
C GLY A 37 14.96 -0.49 -7.15
N PHE A 38 14.06 -0.63 -8.14
CA PHE A 38 12.69 -0.11 -8.03
C PHE A 38 11.65 -0.92 -7.26
N VAL A 39 10.70 -0.14 -6.72
CA VAL A 39 9.40 -0.47 -6.13
C VAL A 39 8.28 -0.23 -7.15
N LEU A 40 7.11 -0.85 -6.94
CA LEU A 40 5.91 -0.74 -7.78
C LEU A 40 4.63 -0.68 -6.90
N HIS A 41 3.42 -0.43 -7.45
CA HIS A 41 2.16 -0.42 -6.66
C HIS A 41 0.91 -0.94 -7.42
N ASN A 42 0.38 -2.12 -7.06
CA ASN A 42 -0.87 -2.64 -7.61
C ASN A 42 -2.10 -1.85 -7.11
N ASN A 43 -2.76 -1.11 -8.01
CA ASN A 43 -4.04 -0.44 -7.73
C ASN A 43 -5.22 -1.30 -8.18
N GLY A 44 -6.08 -1.66 -7.22
CA GLY A 44 -7.46 -2.05 -7.51
C GLY A 44 -8.34 -0.80 -7.59
N SER A 45 -8.87 -0.50 -8.78
CA SER A 45 -10.22 0.05 -9.01
C SER A 45 -10.47 0.44 -10.48
N ARG A 46 -11.71 0.18 -10.92
CA ARG A 46 -12.34 0.54 -12.21
C ARG A 46 -11.86 -0.20 -13.47
N GLY A 47 -12.81 -0.90 -14.11
CA GLY A 47 -12.68 -1.51 -15.43
C GLY A 47 -11.97 -2.87 -15.41
N GLY A 48 -12.75 -3.95 -15.47
CA GLY A 48 -12.22 -5.33 -15.44
C GLY A 48 -11.14 -5.61 -16.51
N LEU A 49 -11.21 -4.98 -17.68
CA LEU A 49 -10.16 -5.10 -18.70
C LEU A 49 -8.86 -4.38 -18.33
N ILE A 50 -8.91 -3.17 -17.77
CA ILE A 50 -7.73 -2.32 -17.55
C ILE A 50 -6.85 -2.88 -16.42
N SER A 51 -7.46 -3.39 -15.35
CA SER A 51 -6.73 -4.01 -14.23
C SER A 51 -6.01 -5.29 -14.67
N ILE A 52 -6.68 -6.15 -15.46
CA ILE A 52 -6.09 -7.38 -16.02
C ILE A 52 -4.89 -7.07 -16.93
N ILE A 53 -5.00 -6.05 -17.79
CA ILE A 53 -3.88 -5.62 -18.65
C ILE A 53 -2.68 -5.22 -17.78
N CYS A 54 -2.88 -4.45 -16.71
CA CYS A 54 -1.77 -4.00 -15.86
C CYS A 54 -1.05 -5.19 -15.21
N ILE A 55 -1.73 -6.05 -14.45
CA ILE A 55 -1.09 -7.13 -13.70
C ILE A 55 -0.32 -8.12 -14.60
N ILE A 56 -0.83 -8.41 -15.80
CA ILE A 56 -0.14 -9.26 -16.79
C ILE A 56 1.15 -8.59 -17.30
N GLN A 57 1.14 -7.28 -17.58
CA GLN A 57 2.36 -6.57 -18.01
C GLN A 57 3.44 -6.56 -16.91
N ILE A 58 3.05 -6.49 -15.63
CA ILE A 58 4.01 -6.66 -14.54
C ILE A 58 4.53 -8.09 -14.46
N GLY A 59 3.70 -9.12 -14.63
CA GLY A 59 4.15 -10.50 -14.67
C GLY A 59 5.14 -10.77 -15.81
N LEU A 60 4.90 -10.20 -16.99
CA LEU A 60 5.83 -10.26 -18.12
C LEU A 60 7.16 -9.58 -17.79
N ALA A 61 7.13 -8.38 -17.20
CA ALA A 61 8.34 -7.67 -16.80
C ALA A 61 9.14 -8.44 -15.73
N LEU A 62 8.47 -8.96 -14.68
CA LEU A 62 9.10 -9.79 -13.64
C LEU A 62 9.79 -11.02 -14.24
N LYS A 63 9.10 -11.72 -15.15
CA LYS A 63 9.66 -12.86 -15.86
C LYS A 63 10.93 -12.50 -16.63
N THR A 64 10.92 -11.43 -17.44
CA THR A 64 12.12 -10.96 -18.16
C THR A 64 13.27 -10.67 -17.19
N LEU A 65 13.00 -10.01 -16.05
CA LEU A 65 14.02 -9.67 -15.06
C LEU A 65 14.65 -10.91 -14.38
N PHE A 66 13.89 -11.99 -14.22
CA PHE A 66 14.38 -13.27 -13.71
C PHE A 66 15.13 -14.07 -14.79
N GLU A 67 14.62 -14.11 -16.03
CA GLU A 67 15.25 -14.82 -17.16
C GLU A 67 16.57 -14.18 -17.60
N GLU A 68 16.67 -12.86 -17.57
CA GLU A 68 17.92 -12.10 -17.80
C GLU A 68 18.87 -12.13 -16.59
N GLY A 69 18.46 -12.74 -15.47
CA GLY A 69 19.29 -12.90 -14.26
C GLY A 69 19.61 -11.60 -13.52
N ILE A 70 18.86 -10.52 -13.74
CA ILE A 70 19.15 -9.20 -13.16
C ILE A 70 18.82 -9.19 -11.66
N VAL A 71 17.79 -9.93 -11.24
CA VAL A 71 17.39 -10.16 -9.84
C VAL A 71 16.86 -11.58 -9.70
N LYS A 72 16.91 -12.14 -8.48
CA LYS A 72 16.23 -13.40 -8.15
C LYS A 72 14.86 -13.12 -7.54
N ARG A 73 13.99 -14.13 -7.54
CA ARG A 73 12.65 -14.00 -6.93
C ARG A 73 12.73 -13.68 -5.43
N GLU A 74 13.70 -14.23 -4.72
CA GLU A 74 13.92 -14.00 -3.29
C GLU A 74 14.50 -12.61 -2.95
N ASP A 75 15.03 -11.87 -3.92
CA ASP A 75 15.54 -10.50 -3.71
C ASP A 75 14.41 -9.44 -3.71
N LEU A 76 13.23 -9.83 -4.21
CA LEU A 76 12.07 -8.96 -4.41
C LEU A 76 10.96 -9.30 -3.39
N PHE A 77 10.37 -8.27 -2.78
CA PHE A 77 9.16 -8.42 -1.96
C PHE A 77 7.94 -8.02 -2.79
N ILE A 78 7.08 -8.94 -3.24
CA ILE A 78 5.92 -8.63 -4.09
C ILE A 78 4.61 -8.58 -3.27
N THR A 79 3.89 -7.46 -3.35
CA THR A 79 2.55 -7.30 -2.75
C THR A 79 1.41 -7.35 -3.78
N SER A 80 0.31 -8.05 -3.47
CA SER A 80 -0.98 -7.90 -4.17
C SER A 80 -2.15 -7.79 -3.18
N LYS A 81 -3.38 -7.62 -3.68
CA LYS A 81 -4.57 -7.33 -2.87
C LYS A 81 -5.79 -8.17 -3.31
N LEU A 82 -6.57 -8.66 -2.35
CA LEU A 82 -7.88 -9.28 -2.53
C LEU A 82 -8.92 -8.20 -2.79
N TRP A 83 -9.62 -8.27 -3.92
CA TRP A 83 -10.61 -7.26 -4.32
C TRP A 83 -11.97 -7.50 -3.66
N ASN A 84 -12.77 -6.43 -3.56
CA ASN A 84 -14.01 -6.37 -2.78
C ASN A 84 -15.09 -7.38 -3.22
N ASP A 85 -15.00 -7.96 -4.42
CA ASP A 85 -15.94 -8.97 -4.92
C ASP A 85 -15.53 -10.42 -4.62
N CYS A 86 -14.36 -10.64 -4.03
CA CYS A 86 -13.80 -11.98 -3.74
C CYS A 86 -13.66 -12.27 -2.23
N HIS A 87 -14.53 -11.71 -1.39
CA HIS A 87 -14.42 -11.82 0.07
C HIS A 87 -14.99 -13.12 0.66
N ALA A 88 -15.72 -13.94 -0.11
CA ALA A 88 -16.18 -15.25 0.36
C ALA A 88 -14.98 -16.21 0.53
N PRO A 89 -14.96 -17.09 1.55
CA PRO A 89 -13.84 -18.00 1.82
C PRO A 89 -13.37 -18.85 0.64
N GLU A 90 -14.28 -19.22 -0.24
CA GLU A 90 -14.08 -19.96 -1.48
C GLU A 90 -13.45 -19.11 -2.60
N ASP A 91 -13.76 -17.80 -2.66
CA ASP A 91 -13.25 -16.87 -3.67
C ASP A 91 -11.81 -16.43 -3.38
N VAL A 92 -11.45 -16.33 -2.10
CA VAL A 92 -10.13 -15.92 -1.61
C VAL A 92 -8.96 -16.71 -2.25
N PRO A 93 -8.93 -18.06 -2.26
CA PRO A 93 -7.88 -18.82 -2.93
C PRO A 93 -7.93 -18.67 -4.46
N GLU A 94 -9.11 -18.54 -5.08
CA GLU A 94 -9.23 -18.36 -6.52
C GLU A 94 -8.66 -17.01 -6.97
N ALA A 95 -8.93 -15.94 -6.22
CA ALA A 95 -8.42 -14.60 -6.45
C ALA A 95 -6.89 -14.50 -6.27
N LEU A 96 -6.33 -15.19 -5.27
CA LEU A 96 -4.87 -15.29 -5.13
C LEU A 96 -4.25 -16.10 -6.27
N ASN A 97 -4.80 -17.27 -6.60
CA ASN A 97 -4.27 -18.10 -7.69
C ASN A 97 -4.32 -17.38 -9.04
N LYS A 98 -5.38 -16.61 -9.33
CA LYS A 98 -5.41 -15.72 -10.50
C LYS A 98 -4.30 -14.67 -10.45
N SER A 99 -4.11 -14.00 -9.30
CA SER A 99 -3.05 -12.99 -9.13
C SER A 99 -1.66 -13.59 -9.35
N LEU A 100 -1.41 -14.80 -8.85
CA LEU A 100 -0.15 -15.54 -9.01
C LEU A 100 0.09 -15.94 -10.47
N ASN A 101 -0.93 -16.43 -11.17
CA ASN A 101 -0.84 -16.77 -12.59
C ASN A 101 -0.56 -15.52 -13.45
N ASP A 102 -1.30 -14.43 -13.24
CA ASP A 102 -1.12 -13.18 -14.00
C ASP A 102 0.28 -12.56 -13.75
N LEU A 103 0.81 -12.67 -12.52
CA LEU A 103 2.15 -12.22 -12.15
C LEU A 103 3.28 -13.21 -12.51
N GLN A 104 2.95 -14.43 -12.94
CA GLN A 104 3.89 -15.53 -13.17
C GLN A 104 4.76 -15.86 -11.93
N LEU A 105 4.12 -16.00 -10.76
CA LEU A 105 4.76 -16.25 -9.46
C LEU A 105 4.17 -17.47 -8.73
N ASP A 106 4.99 -18.17 -7.95
CA ASP A 106 4.52 -19.27 -7.07
C ASP A 106 3.90 -18.79 -5.75
N TYR A 107 4.37 -17.64 -5.26
CA TYR A 107 3.99 -17.03 -3.98
C TYR A 107 4.05 -15.49 -4.02
N LEU A 108 3.27 -14.83 -3.16
CA LEU A 108 3.41 -13.41 -2.82
C LEU A 108 4.13 -13.24 -1.49
N ASP A 109 4.88 -12.14 -1.34
CA ASP A 109 5.47 -11.79 -0.04
C ASP A 109 4.42 -11.16 0.88
N LEU A 110 3.43 -10.44 0.32
CA LEU A 110 2.32 -9.86 1.05
C LEU A 110 1.01 -9.93 0.27
N TYR A 111 -0.06 -10.42 0.90
CA TYR A 111 -1.42 -10.37 0.35
C TYR A 111 -2.36 -9.62 1.30
N LEU A 112 -3.04 -8.58 0.79
CA LEU A 112 -3.86 -7.67 1.60
C LEU A 112 -5.34 -7.79 1.29
N ILE A 113 -6.23 -7.76 2.29
CA ILE A 113 -7.63 -7.39 2.04
C ILE A 113 -7.63 -5.92 1.56
N HIS A 114 -8.16 -5.62 0.37
CA HIS A 114 -8.05 -4.27 -0.21
C HIS A 114 -8.81 -3.22 0.60
N CYS A 115 -9.99 -3.57 1.11
CA CYS A 115 -10.90 -2.64 1.76
C CYS A 115 -11.81 -3.39 2.76
N PRO A 116 -12.24 -2.82 3.89
CA PRO A 116 -13.26 -3.42 4.75
C PRO A 116 -14.68 -3.25 4.16
N PHE A 117 -14.87 -3.60 2.89
CA PHE A 117 -16.11 -3.44 2.11
C PHE A 117 -16.24 -4.55 1.07
N SER A 118 -17.48 -4.97 0.75
CA SER A 118 -17.72 -6.06 -0.19
C SER A 118 -18.84 -5.78 -1.18
N VAL A 119 -18.71 -6.38 -2.37
CA VAL A 119 -19.76 -6.47 -3.39
C VAL A 119 -19.99 -7.93 -3.78
N LYS A 120 -21.08 -8.23 -4.48
CA LYS A 120 -21.36 -9.55 -5.04
C LYS A 120 -20.26 -9.95 -6.05
N ARG A 121 -19.86 -11.22 -6.05
CA ARG A 121 -18.83 -11.77 -6.93
C ARG A 121 -19.05 -11.41 -8.41
N GLY A 122 -18.02 -10.87 -9.07
CA GLY A 122 -18.08 -10.46 -10.47
C GLY A 122 -19.00 -9.28 -10.76
N LYS A 123 -19.39 -8.49 -9.74
CA LYS A 123 -20.17 -7.26 -9.88
C LYS A 123 -19.33 -6.02 -9.63
N ASP A 124 -19.90 -4.89 -10.03
CA ASP A 124 -19.32 -3.56 -9.83
C ASP A 124 -19.72 -2.96 -8.48
N HIS A 125 -19.31 -1.71 -8.27
CA HIS A 125 -19.65 -0.92 -7.08
C HIS A 125 -20.98 -0.15 -7.25
N SER A 126 -21.94 -0.71 -7.97
CA SER A 126 -23.32 -0.19 -7.98
C SER A 126 -24.05 -0.60 -6.69
N PRO A 127 -24.89 0.25 -6.06
CA PRO A 127 -25.35 0.02 -4.69
C PRO A 127 -26.15 -1.27 -4.47
N GLU A 128 -26.89 -1.73 -5.48
CA GLU A 128 -27.63 -2.99 -5.47
C GLU A 128 -26.73 -4.25 -5.42
N ASN A 129 -25.42 -4.09 -5.68
CA ASN A 129 -24.43 -5.16 -5.62
C ASN A 129 -23.68 -5.21 -4.28
N PHE A 130 -23.94 -4.29 -3.35
CA PHE A 130 -23.26 -4.24 -2.06
C PHE A 130 -23.66 -5.41 -1.15
N VAL A 131 -22.70 -5.93 -0.39
CA VAL A 131 -22.93 -6.97 0.63
C VAL A 131 -22.17 -6.64 1.91
N THR A 132 -22.68 -7.10 3.06
CA THR A 132 -22.00 -6.88 4.34
C THR A 132 -20.73 -7.73 4.41
N PRO A 133 -19.53 -7.14 4.57
CA PRO A 133 -18.29 -7.90 4.66
C PRO A 133 -18.20 -8.66 5.98
N ASN A 134 -17.98 -9.97 5.94
CA ASN A 134 -17.66 -10.76 7.13
C ASN A 134 -16.13 -10.90 7.25
N ILE A 135 -15.48 -9.84 7.72
CA ILE A 135 -14.01 -9.74 7.77
C ILE A 135 -13.34 -10.90 8.54
N PRO A 136 -13.82 -11.37 9.72
CA PRO A 136 -13.24 -12.53 10.39
C PRO A 136 -13.27 -13.82 9.54
N VAL A 137 -14.34 -14.02 8.77
CA VAL A 137 -14.50 -15.18 7.87
C VAL A 137 -13.57 -15.08 6.65
N THR A 138 -13.48 -13.90 6.02
CA THR A 138 -12.49 -13.63 4.95
C THR A 138 -11.06 -13.79 5.48
N TRP A 139 -10.76 -13.30 6.69
CA TRP A 139 -9.44 -13.44 7.32
C TRP A 139 -9.08 -14.90 7.58
N GLY A 140 -10.03 -15.70 8.07
CA GLY A 140 -9.84 -17.14 8.25
C GLY A 140 -9.51 -17.90 6.95
N ALA A 141 -9.84 -17.36 5.78
CA ALA A 141 -9.36 -17.85 4.49
C ALA A 141 -7.96 -17.32 4.15
N MET A 142 -7.67 -16.04 4.39
CA MET A 142 -6.32 -15.46 4.24
C MET A 142 -5.27 -16.21 5.10
N GLU A 143 -5.62 -16.60 6.32
CA GLU A 143 -4.78 -17.42 7.21
C GLU A 143 -4.41 -18.78 6.59
N LYS A 144 -5.32 -19.40 5.83
CA LYS A 144 -5.04 -20.66 5.12
C LYS A 144 -4.04 -20.44 3.98
N LEU A 145 -4.15 -19.32 3.25
CA LEU A 145 -3.19 -18.94 2.20
C LEU A 145 -1.78 -18.68 2.77
N HIS A 146 -1.72 -18.08 3.97
CA HIS A 146 -0.48 -17.91 4.70
C HIS A 146 0.13 -19.26 5.13
N HIS A 147 -0.67 -20.12 5.76
CA HIS A 147 -0.21 -21.45 6.19
C HIS A 147 0.25 -22.33 5.01
N ALA A 148 -0.39 -22.21 3.84
CA ALA A 148 0.01 -22.89 2.61
C ALA A 148 1.25 -22.28 1.92
N GLY A 149 1.87 -21.23 2.48
CA GLY A 149 3.05 -20.57 1.91
C GLY A 149 2.77 -19.73 0.64
N LYS A 150 1.51 -19.67 0.18
CA LYS A 150 1.10 -18.90 -1.02
C LYS A 150 1.16 -17.39 -0.80
N ALA A 151 1.03 -16.93 0.46
CA ALA A 151 1.32 -15.57 0.89
C ALA A 151 2.23 -15.59 2.14
N ARG A 152 3.50 -15.15 2.01
CA ARG A 152 4.45 -15.18 3.14
C ARG A 152 4.05 -14.29 4.30
N ALA A 153 3.33 -13.20 4.03
CA ALA A 153 2.62 -12.40 5.00
C ALA A 153 1.21 -12.06 4.49
N ILE A 154 0.30 -11.82 5.41
CA ILE A 154 -1.06 -11.33 5.13
C ILE A 154 -1.32 -10.05 5.91
N GLY A 155 -2.16 -9.17 5.36
CA GLY A 155 -2.46 -7.88 5.96
C GLY A 155 -3.77 -7.29 5.46
N VAL A 156 -4.00 -6.03 5.79
CA VAL A 156 -5.19 -5.27 5.40
C VAL A 156 -4.82 -3.95 4.74
N SER A 157 -5.80 -3.32 4.11
CA SER A 157 -5.68 -2.00 3.50
C SER A 157 -6.97 -1.23 3.75
N ASN A 158 -6.87 0.07 3.98
CA ASN A 158 -8.00 0.95 4.32
C ASN A 158 -8.75 0.59 5.61
N PHE A 159 -8.07 -0.01 6.60
CA PHE A 159 -8.66 -0.24 7.92
C PHE A 159 -8.34 0.94 8.84
N SER A 160 -9.37 1.45 9.53
CA SER A 160 -9.23 2.37 10.67
C SER A 160 -8.55 1.69 11.86
N SER A 161 -8.16 2.47 12.87
CA SER A 161 -7.61 1.89 14.12
C SER A 161 -8.63 0.97 14.80
N LYS A 162 -9.92 1.31 14.75
CA LYS A 162 -10.99 0.46 15.30
C LYS A 162 -11.11 -0.87 14.54
N LYS A 163 -11.30 -0.83 13.21
CA LYS A 163 -11.49 -2.05 12.41
C LYS A 163 -10.25 -2.95 12.44
N LEU A 164 -9.04 -2.38 12.55
CA LEU A 164 -7.81 -3.14 12.76
C LEU A 164 -7.76 -3.80 14.15
N GLY A 165 -8.16 -3.08 15.21
CA GLY A 165 -8.24 -3.62 16.57
C GLY A 165 -9.29 -4.72 16.73
N ASP A 166 -10.47 -4.55 16.13
CA ASP A 166 -11.52 -5.57 16.09
C ASP A 166 -10.99 -6.86 15.43
N LEU A 167 -10.26 -6.74 14.30
CA LEU A 167 -9.64 -7.88 13.63
C LEU A 167 -8.52 -8.53 14.46
N LEU A 168 -7.62 -7.74 15.05
CA LEU A 168 -6.55 -8.24 15.92
C LEU A 168 -7.08 -9.04 17.11
N SER A 169 -8.28 -8.72 17.62
CA SER A 169 -8.90 -9.44 18.73
C SER A 169 -9.35 -10.88 18.41
N VAL A 170 -9.53 -11.22 17.13
CA VAL A 170 -10.02 -12.53 16.67
C VAL A 170 -9.05 -13.29 15.75
N ALA A 171 -8.03 -12.61 15.22
CA ALA A 171 -7.04 -13.18 14.31
C ALA A 171 -6.08 -14.14 15.03
N ARG A 172 -5.81 -15.31 14.44
CA ARG A 172 -4.78 -16.25 14.90
C ARG A 172 -3.41 -15.90 14.32
N VAL A 173 -3.40 -15.42 13.07
CA VAL A 173 -2.25 -14.76 12.45
C VAL A 173 -2.56 -13.26 12.41
N PRO A 174 -1.86 -12.41 13.19
CA PRO A 174 -2.12 -10.98 13.19
C PRO A 174 -1.79 -10.36 11.81
N PRO A 175 -2.51 -9.32 11.36
CA PRO A 175 -2.15 -8.59 10.15
C PRO A 175 -0.73 -8.03 10.23
N ALA A 176 0.15 -8.44 9.31
CA ALA A 176 1.53 -7.96 9.29
C ALA A 176 1.62 -6.49 8.85
N VAL A 177 0.67 -6.03 8.03
CA VAL A 177 0.63 -4.68 7.44
C VAL A 177 -0.79 -4.13 7.46
N ASN A 178 -0.95 -2.84 7.76
CA ASN A 178 -2.09 -2.03 7.35
C ASN A 178 -1.63 -0.99 6.33
N GLN A 179 -2.12 -1.08 5.10
CA GLN A 179 -1.76 -0.18 4.00
C GLN A 179 -2.82 0.93 3.86
N VAL A 180 -2.43 2.19 4.06
CA VAL A 180 -3.36 3.32 4.15
C VAL A 180 -2.81 4.57 3.48
N GLU A 181 -3.68 5.51 3.17
CA GLU A 181 -3.31 6.87 2.81
C GLU A 181 -2.47 7.46 3.94
N CYS A 182 -1.22 7.85 3.66
CA CYS A 182 -0.41 8.57 4.63
C CYS A 182 0.58 9.49 3.93
N HIS A 183 0.48 10.78 4.22
CA HIS A 183 1.32 11.85 3.66
C HIS A 183 1.28 13.08 4.57
N PRO A 184 2.14 14.09 4.40
CA PRO A 184 2.15 15.27 5.25
C PRO A 184 0.80 15.98 5.49
N GLY A 185 -0.14 15.99 4.54
CA GLY A 185 -1.51 16.52 4.74
C GLY A 185 -2.55 15.53 5.27
N TRP A 186 -2.14 14.30 5.63
CA TRP A 186 -2.98 13.27 6.26
C TRP A 186 -2.07 12.25 6.96
N GLN A 187 -1.63 12.60 8.17
CA GLN A 187 -0.48 11.94 8.81
C GLN A 187 -0.82 10.68 9.62
N GLN A 188 -2.11 10.30 9.69
CA GLN A 188 -2.57 9.07 10.35
C GLN A 188 -2.14 8.91 11.82
N THR A 189 -1.84 9.98 12.56
CA THR A 189 -1.17 9.92 13.89
C THR A 189 -1.81 8.93 14.87
N LYS A 190 -3.15 8.86 14.94
CA LYS A 190 -3.89 7.89 15.77
C LYS A 190 -3.59 6.44 15.35
N LEU A 191 -3.68 6.15 14.05
CA LEU A 191 -3.43 4.83 13.48
C LEU A 191 -1.94 4.46 13.50
N HIS A 192 -1.03 5.41 13.29
CA HIS A 192 0.41 5.24 13.50
C HIS A 192 0.68 4.72 14.91
N ASN A 193 0.18 5.41 15.94
CA ASN A 193 0.38 5.03 17.34
C ASN A 193 -0.21 3.64 17.63
N PHE A 194 -1.41 3.35 17.08
CA PHE A 194 -2.04 2.04 17.25
C PHE A 194 -1.24 0.91 16.59
N CYS A 195 -0.80 1.09 15.34
CA CYS A 195 0.07 0.16 14.62
C CYS A 195 1.39 -0.09 15.37
N GLN A 196 2.06 0.96 15.85
CA GLN A 196 3.28 0.84 16.68
C GLN A 196 3.03 0.02 17.96
N SER A 197 1.94 0.29 18.68
CA SER A 197 1.61 -0.43 19.93
C SER A 197 1.21 -1.90 19.74
N THR A 198 0.76 -2.28 18.53
CA THR A 198 0.28 -3.63 18.19
C THR A 198 1.28 -4.44 17.36
N GLY A 199 2.38 -3.84 16.90
CA GLY A 199 3.37 -4.47 16.04
C GLY A 199 2.94 -4.63 14.57
N VAL A 200 1.86 -3.96 14.15
CA VAL A 200 1.39 -3.95 12.76
C VAL A 200 2.18 -2.89 11.99
N HIS A 201 2.76 -3.22 10.84
CA HIS A 201 3.48 -2.24 10.03
C HIS A 201 2.54 -1.32 9.24
N LEU A 202 2.73 -0.01 9.31
CA LEU A 202 1.95 0.95 8.52
C LEU A 202 2.66 1.23 7.18
N SER A 203 1.97 0.96 6.08
CA SER A 203 2.46 1.18 4.72
C SER A 203 1.70 2.33 4.03
N ALA A 204 2.41 3.39 3.68
CA ALA A 204 1.86 4.62 3.12
C ALA A 204 1.63 4.49 1.60
N TYR A 205 0.35 4.38 1.20
CA TYR A 205 -0.06 4.65 -0.19
C TYR A 205 -0.31 6.15 -0.40
N SER A 206 -0.28 6.58 -1.67
CA SER A 206 -0.39 7.99 -2.07
C SER A 206 0.54 8.96 -1.30
N PRO A 207 1.81 8.62 -0.98
CA PRO A 207 2.67 9.43 -0.09
C PRO A 207 3.01 10.84 -0.64
N LEU A 208 2.60 11.13 -1.88
CA LEU A 208 2.80 12.39 -2.59
C LEU A 208 1.49 13.21 -2.75
N GLY A 209 0.36 12.79 -2.16
CA GLY A 209 -0.97 13.42 -2.35
C GLY A 209 -1.66 13.07 -3.67
N SER A 210 -1.15 12.09 -4.42
CA SER A 210 -1.64 11.65 -5.73
C SER A 210 -1.81 12.77 -6.79
N PRO A 211 -0.73 13.52 -7.11
CA PRO A 211 -0.80 14.77 -7.90
C PRO A 211 -1.17 14.60 -9.39
N GLY A 212 -1.45 13.38 -9.84
CA GLY A 212 -1.96 13.08 -11.19
C GLY A 212 -3.45 12.70 -11.21
N THR A 213 -4.13 12.68 -10.07
CA THR A 213 -5.54 12.32 -9.98
C THR A 213 -6.40 13.58 -10.05
N THR A 214 -7.03 13.83 -11.20
CA THR A 214 -7.73 15.09 -11.51
C THR A 214 -8.91 15.44 -10.59
N TRP A 215 -9.47 14.47 -9.88
CA TRP A 215 -10.55 14.65 -8.90
C TRP A 215 -10.06 14.79 -7.45
N MET A 216 -8.75 14.71 -7.21
CA MET A 216 -8.15 14.92 -5.88
C MET A 216 -7.48 16.30 -5.83
N ASN A 217 -8.00 17.22 -5.01
CA ASN A 217 -7.38 18.53 -4.76
C ASN A 217 -6.25 18.48 -3.70
N GLY A 218 -5.55 17.34 -3.61
CA GLY A 218 -4.48 17.09 -2.65
C GLY A 218 -3.15 17.70 -3.05
N ASN A 219 -2.96 18.98 -2.75
CA ASN A 219 -1.80 19.74 -3.23
C ASN A 219 -0.56 19.63 -2.32
N VAL A 220 -0.36 18.48 -1.67
CA VAL A 220 0.69 18.22 -0.65
C VAL A 220 2.08 18.67 -1.10
N LEU A 221 2.44 18.47 -2.37
CA LEU A 221 3.75 18.84 -2.92
C LEU A 221 3.96 20.35 -3.14
N LYS A 222 2.92 21.18 -2.94
CA LYS A 222 3.00 22.64 -3.00
C LYS A 222 2.68 23.32 -1.66
N GLU A 223 2.64 22.57 -0.55
CA GLU A 223 2.57 23.16 0.77
C GLU A 223 3.78 24.09 1.00
N PRO A 224 3.60 25.37 1.39
CA PRO A 224 4.71 26.33 1.49
C PRO A 224 5.84 25.86 2.42
N MET A 225 5.50 25.14 3.49
CA MET A 225 6.46 24.52 4.40
C MET A 225 7.31 23.46 3.69
N ILE A 226 6.69 22.56 2.91
CA ILE A 226 7.39 21.49 2.19
C ILE A 226 8.27 22.08 1.08
N ILE A 227 7.83 23.14 0.41
CA ILE A 227 8.65 23.91 -0.54
C ILE A 227 9.88 24.48 0.19
N SER A 228 9.69 25.21 1.30
CA SER A 228 10.80 25.83 2.04
C SER A 228 11.82 24.81 2.58
N ILE A 229 11.36 23.63 3.02
CA ILE A 229 12.24 22.54 3.47
C ILE A 229 13.01 21.96 2.28
N ALA A 230 12.34 21.73 1.14
CA ALA A 230 12.97 21.22 -0.08
C ALA A 230 14.07 22.18 -0.60
N GLU A 231 13.80 23.47 -0.63
CA GLU A 231 14.76 24.52 -1.00
C GLU A 231 15.98 24.54 -0.06
N LYS A 232 15.76 24.57 1.27
CA LYS A 232 16.84 24.58 2.27
C LYS A 232 17.75 23.36 2.22
N LEU A 233 17.19 22.20 1.86
CA LEU A 233 17.93 20.93 1.79
C LEU A 233 18.47 20.61 0.38
N GLY A 234 18.18 21.43 -0.63
CA GLY A 234 18.57 21.17 -2.01
C GLY A 234 17.92 19.91 -2.60
N LYS A 235 16.71 19.55 -2.14
CA LYS A 235 15.96 18.35 -2.53
C LYS A 235 14.63 18.72 -3.20
N THR A 236 13.91 17.75 -3.75
CA THR A 236 12.56 17.98 -4.29
C THR A 236 11.49 17.85 -3.20
N THR A 237 10.33 18.52 -3.38
CA THR A 237 9.19 18.40 -2.45
C THR A 237 8.68 16.95 -2.33
N GLY A 238 8.76 16.17 -3.40
CA GLY A 238 8.45 14.74 -3.38
C GLY A 238 9.42 13.93 -2.50
N GLN A 239 10.72 14.19 -2.60
CA GLN A 239 11.74 13.58 -1.74
C GLN A 239 11.52 13.92 -0.26
N VAL A 240 11.17 15.16 0.06
CA VAL A 240 10.82 15.59 1.43
C VAL A 240 9.57 14.85 1.96
N ALA A 241 8.50 14.75 1.17
CA ALA A 241 7.27 14.05 1.57
C ALA A 241 7.48 12.53 1.77
N LEU A 242 8.37 11.91 1.00
CA LEU A 242 8.74 10.50 1.16
C LEU A 242 9.61 10.26 2.38
N LEU A 243 10.65 11.09 2.58
CA LEU A 243 11.54 10.93 3.72
C LEU A 243 10.86 11.23 5.05
N TRP A 244 9.91 12.17 5.08
CA TRP A 244 9.03 12.38 6.24
C TRP A 244 8.36 11.06 6.68
N ASN A 245 7.69 10.36 5.74
CA ASN A 245 7.07 9.06 6.02
C ASN A 245 8.08 8.01 6.51
N ILE A 246 9.26 7.95 5.89
CA ILE A 246 10.32 7.00 6.27
C ILE A 246 10.82 7.29 7.70
N GLN A 247 10.98 8.56 8.09
CA GLN A 247 11.34 8.95 9.45
C GLN A 247 10.21 8.73 10.47
N MET A 248 8.95 8.70 10.05
CA MET A 248 7.83 8.18 10.85
C MET A 248 7.80 6.64 10.94
N GLY A 249 8.79 5.94 10.39
CA GLY A 249 8.89 4.48 10.41
C GLY A 249 7.95 3.79 9.42
N HIS A 250 7.49 4.48 8.37
CA HIS A 250 6.57 3.93 7.37
C HIS A 250 7.30 3.52 6.09
N SER A 251 6.84 2.45 5.45
CA SER A 251 7.22 2.15 4.07
C SER A 251 6.39 2.99 3.11
N VAL A 252 7.00 3.59 2.08
CA VAL A 252 6.32 4.46 1.11
C VAL A 252 6.10 3.79 -0.25
N LEU A 253 4.98 4.11 -0.91
CA LEU A 253 4.62 3.55 -2.22
C LEU A 253 4.41 4.65 -3.29
N PRO A 254 5.47 5.38 -3.70
CA PRO A 254 5.36 6.44 -4.71
C PRO A 254 5.17 5.89 -6.13
N LYS A 255 4.05 6.22 -6.77
CA LYS A 255 3.79 5.86 -8.18
C LYS A 255 4.40 6.88 -9.16
N SER A 256 5.19 6.42 -10.13
CA SER A 256 5.58 7.19 -11.31
C SER A 256 5.86 6.26 -12.50
N THR A 257 5.58 6.73 -13.72
CA THR A 257 6.01 6.11 -14.99
C THR A 257 7.13 6.89 -15.68
N ASN A 258 7.54 8.04 -15.13
CA ASN A 258 8.66 8.84 -15.65
C ASN A 258 9.94 8.45 -14.90
N GLN A 259 10.92 7.93 -15.64
CA GLN A 259 12.17 7.37 -15.15
C GLN A 259 12.90 8.26 -14.13
N GLU A 260 13.08 9.54 -14.44
CA GLU A 260 13.79 10.50 -13.58
C GLU A 260 13.06 10.75 -12.25
N ARG A 261 11.72 10.76 -12.26
CA ARG A 261 10.95 10.79 -11.02
C ARG A 261 11.10 9.50 -10.22
N ILE A 262 11.14 8.32 -10.84
CA ILE A 262 11.30 7.06 -10.07
C ILE A 262 12.70 7.03 -9.42
N LYS A 263 13.78 7.42 -10.15
CA LYS A 263 15.13 7.58 -9.58
C LYS A 263 15.14 8.55 -8.39
N LYS A 264 14.57 9.76 -8.54
CA LYS A 264 14.52 10.78 -7.47
C LYS A 264 13.73 10.31 -6.25
N ASN A 265 12.67 9.51 -6.43
CA ASN A 265 11.90 8.96 -5.33
C ASN A 265 12.68 7.93 -4.48
N LEU A 266 13.82 7.41 -4.98
CA LEU A 266 14.72 6.53 -4.22
C LEU A 266 15.92 7.28 -3.59
N ASP A 267 16.26 8.49 -4.02
CA ASP A 267 17.26 9.37 -3.40
C ASP A 267 16.71 9.99 -2.09
N VAL A 268 16.43 9.12 -1.12
CA VAL A 268 15.85 9.46 0.19
C VAL A 268 16.58 8.79 1.37
N TYR A 269 17.58 7.93 1.13
CA TYR A 269 18.25 7.17 2.18
C TYR A 269 19.57 7.78 2.69
N ASP A 270 20.22 8.63 1.90
CA ASP A 270 21.55 9.17 2.20
C ASP A 270 21.52 10.54 2.94
N TRP A 271 20.34 10.98 3.41
CA TRP A 271 20.13 12.24 4.11
C TRP A 271 18.93 12.15 5.07
N THR A 272 18.71 13.18 5.90
CA THR A 272 17.65 13.22 6.92
C THR A 272 17.08 14.63 7.09
N ILE A 273 15.80 14.73 7.45
CA ILE A 273 15.14 15.93 7.95
C ILE A 273 15.42 16.00 9.47
N GLN A 274 16.01 17.11 9.95
CA GLN A 274 16.31 17.29 11.38
C GLN A 274 15.05 17.38 12.23
N ASP A 275 15.12 16.96 13.50
CA ASP A 275 13.96 16.82 14.39
C ASP A 275 13.19 18.13 14.59
N ASP A 276 13.87 19.29 14.63
CA ASP A 276 13.25 20.60 14.74
C ASP A 276 12.44 20.98 13.47
N VAL A 277 12.84 20.48 12.31
CA VAL A 277 12.13 20.64 11.03
C VAL A 277 11.02 19.60 10.91
N LEU A 278 11.27 18.38 11.39
CA LEU A 278 10.31 17.28 11.39
C LEU A 278 9.09 17.60 12.28
N ALA A 279 9.31 18.25 13.43
CA ALA A 279 8.26 18.72 14.33
C ALA A 279 7.27 19.68 13.62
N LYS A 280 7.75 20.54 12.71
CA LYS A 280 6.91 21.53 12.01
C LYS A 280 5.82 20.89 11.15
N PHE A 281 6.00 19.65 10.71
CA PHE A 281 4.97 18.93 9.94
C PHE A 281 3.64 18.82 10.70
N SER A 282 3.62 18.86 12.04
CA SER A 282 2.36 18.87 12.81
C SER A 282 1.50 20.11 12.59
N GLU A 283 2.05 21.18 12.01
CA GLU A 283 1.33 22.42 11.69
C GLU A 283 0.58 22.36 10.34
N ILE A 284 0.80 21.31 9.54
CA ILE A 284 0.13 21.14 8.25
C ILE A 284 -1.35 20.78 8.47
N GLN A 285 -2.25 21.49 7.77
CA GLN A 285 -3.68 21.20 7.82
C GLN A 285 -3.98 19.78 7.32
N GLN A 286 -4.67 19.02 8.15
CA GLN A 286 -5.01 17.63 7.87
C GLN A 286 -6.33 17.55 7.08
N ALA A 287 -6.34 16.75 6.00
CA ALA A 287 -7.55 16.36 5.27
C ALA A 287 -7.31 15.05 4.51
N ARG A 288 -8.16 14.05 4.73
CA ARG A 288 -8.14 12.80 3.95
C ARG A 288 -8.60 13.07 2.51
N LEU A 289 -7.81 12.66 1.52
CA LEU A 289 -8.12 12.81 0.10
C LEU A 289 -8.86 11.59 -0.46
N LEU A 290 -8.48 10.38 -0.04
CA LEU A 290 -9.11 9.13 -0.49
C LEU A 290 -10.22 8.72 0.50
N ARG A 291 -11.29 9.52 0.51
CA ARG A 291 -12.42 9.42 1.46
C ARG A 291 -13.27 8.15 1.31
N GLY A 292 -13.22 7.48 0.15
CA GLY A 292 -13.97 6.23 -0.10
C GLY A 292 -15.39 6.42 -0.63
N ASP A 293 -15.69 7.57 -1.23
CA ASP A 293 -17.06 8.03 -1.58
C ASP A 293 -17.89 7.01 -2.39
N PHE A 294 -17.26 6.20 -3.24
CA PHE A 294 -17.93 5.17 -4.03
C PHE A 294 -18.54 4.02 -3.20
N MET A 295 -18.18 3.91 -1.91
CA MET A 295 -18.70 2.91 -0.97
C MET A 295 -19.69 3.51 0.02
N ILE A 296 -19.92 4.83 -0.01
CA ILE A 296 -20.60 5.57 1.05
C ILE A 296 -21.88 6.19 0.49
N ASN A 297 -23.03 5.60 0.83
CA ASN A 297 -24.35 6.07 0.42
C ASN A 297 -25.45 5.39 1.28
N PRO A 298 -26.72 5.85 1.22
CA PRO A 298 -27.79 5.32 2.06
C PRO A 298 -28.13 3.83 1.88
N GLN A 299 -27.70 3.21 0.77
CA GLN A 299 -27.89 1.78 0.47
C GLN A 299 -26.70 0.92 0.92
N SER A 300 -25.61 1.54 1.36
CA SER A 300 -24.41 0.88 1.85
C SER A 300 -24.50 0.50 3.33
N VAL A 301 -23.64 -0.42 3.74
CA VAL A 301 -23.32 -0.68 5.15
C VAL A 301 -22.61 0.51 5.82
N TYR A 302 -22.09 1.45 5.04
CA TYR A 302 -21.52 2.72 5.49
C TYR A 302 -22.27 3.89 4.84
N LYS A 303 -23.10 4.58 5.62
CA LYS A 303 -23.94 5.69 5.17
C LYS A 303 -23.19 7.02 5.18
N THR A 304 -22.16 7.14 6.02
CA THR A 304 -21.31 8.33 6.14
C THR A 304 -19.82 7.97 6.16
N HIS A 305 -18.95 8.96 5.98
CA HIS A 305 -17.50 8.76 6.08
C HIS A 305 -17.06 8.41 7.50
N GLU A 306 -17.75 8.93 8.51
CA GLU A 306 -17.49 8.67 9.93
C GLU A 306 -17.78 7.21 10.27
N GLU A 307 -18.81 6.58 9.67
CA GLU A 307 -19.09 5.14 9.82
C GLU A 307 -18.02 4.28 9.13
N PHE A 308 -17.54 4.69 7.95
CA PHE A 308 -16.51 3.94 7.23
C PHE A 308 -15.14 4.03 7.92
N TRP A 309 -14.75 5.20 8.39
CA TRP A 309 -13.44 5.46 9.01
C TRP A 309 -13.43 5.43 10.55
N ASP A 310 -14.56 5.18 11.20
CA ASP A 310 -14.73 5.22 12.66
C ASP A 310 -14.25 6.56 13.27
N GLY A 311 -14.64 7.65 12.61
CA GLY A 311 -14.26 9.03 12.94
C GLY A 311 -12.84 9.46 12.52
N GLU A 312 -12.09 8.64 11.77
CA GLU A 312 -10.73 8.97 11.27
C GLU A 312 -10.79 9.63 9.87
N ILE A 313 -11.38 10.82 9.78
CA ILE A 313 -11.77 11.48 8.51
C ILE A 313 -11.52 12.99 8.47
#